data_AF-A0A0Q7W166-F1
#
_entry.id   AF-A0A0Q7W166-F1
#
_cell.length_a   1.000
_cell.length_b   1.000
_cell.length_c   1.000
_cell.angle_alpha   90.00
_cell.angle_beta   90.00
_cell.angle_gamma   90.00
#
_symmetry.space_group_name_H-M   'P 1'
#
loop_
_entity.id
_entity.type
_entity.pdbx_description
1 polymer ?
#
loop_
_entity_poly.entity_id
_entity_poly.type
_entity_poly.pdbx_seq_one_letter_code
_entity_poly.pdbx_strand_id
1 'polypeptide(L)'
;MKLNTLLFFSSLCCIGSAAAIPDVEPDVTAQVIEVLEGVADGKPAPERFTERGTSYLAVPGLPALMKGCSRPFALELLSRNVNGEDRLYVYRAKCQPQALRIAVDFNKAARINRLELAPER
;
A
#
# COMPACT_ATOMS: atom_id res chain seq x y z
N MET A 1 -11.79 -23.55 52.71
CA MET A 1 -10.68 -22.71 52.21
C MET A 1 -10.43 -23.05 50.74
N LYS A 2 -10.06 -22.02 49.96
CA LYS A 2 -9.67 -21.99 48.53
C LYS A 2 -10.78 -21.65 47.53
N LEU A 3 -11.03 -20.33 47.44
CA LEU A 3 -11.52 -19.63 46.25
C LEU A 3 -10.46 -19.75 45.15
N ASN A 4 -10.83 -20.28 43.98
CA ASN A 4 -9.95 -20.32 42.82
C ASN A 4 -10.40 -19.22 41.85
N THR A 5 -9.73 -18.08 41.93
CA THR A 5 -9.95 -16.91 41.08
C THR A 5 -9.44 -17.22 39.67
N LEU A 6 -10.35 -17.47 38.73
CA LEU A 6 -10.05 -17.51 37.31
C LEU A 6 -9.83 -16.07 36.82
N LEU A 7 -8.56 -15.70 36.65
CA LEU A 7 -8.15 -14.46 36.01
C LEU A 7 -8.35 -14.56 34.49
N PHE A 8 -9.26 -13.72 34.02
CA PHE A 8 -9.22 -12.95 32.77
C PHE A 8 -7.96 -13.12 31.91
N PHE A 9 -8.15 -13.58 30.68
CA PHE A 9 -7.41 -13.07 29.52
C PHE A 9 -8.44 -12.72 28.43
N SER A 10 -9.09 -11.57 28.60
CA SER A 10 -9.68 -10.84 27.47
C SER A 10 -8.53 -10.40 26.58
N SER A 11 -8.21 -11.20 25.57
CA SER A 11 -7.42 -10.75 24.43
C SER A 11 -8.24 -9.72 23.65
N LEU A 12 -8.15 -8.46 24.07
CA LEU A 12 -8.42 -7.34 23.18
C LEU A 12 -7.42 -7.46 22.03
N CYS A 13 -7.85 -8.00 20.90
CA CYS A 13 -7.22 -7.69 19.62
C CYS A 13 -7.26 -6.18 19.47
N CYS A 14 -6.17 -5.51 19.81
CA CYS A 14 -5.93 -4.14 19.38
C CYS A 14 -5.98 -4.17 17.84
N ILE A 15 -7.07 -3.66 17.28
CA ILE A 15 -7.20 -3.34 15.86
C ILE A 15 -6.28 -2.12 15.65
N GLY A 16 -4.98 -2.36 15.63
CA GLY A 16 -3.95 -1.37 15.34
C GLY A 16 -3.60 -1.44 13.86
N SER A 17 -3.45 -0.28 13.22
CA SER A 17 -2.91 -0.19 11.87
C SER A 17 -1.52 -0.85 11.84
N ALA A 18 -1.19 -1.56 10.74
CA ALA A 18 0.06 -2.32 10.64
C ALA A 18 1.29 -1.44 10.93
N ALA A 19 2.29 -1.97 11.65
CA ALA A 19 3.52 -1.21 11.90
C ALA A 19 4.32 -1.04 10.60
N ALA A 20 4.92 0.13 10.40
CA ALA A 20 5.86 0.33 9.31
C ALA A 20 7.14 -0.49 9.54
N ILE A 21 7.69 -1.03 8.46
CA ILE A 21 8.95 -1.77 8.43
C ILE A 21 10.03 -0.93 7.74
N PRO A 22 11.33 -1.20 8.00
CA PRO A 22 12.40 -0.52 7.29
C PRO A 22 12.32 -0.76 5.78
N ASP A 23 12.48 0.30 5.00
CA ASP A 23 12.59 0.22 3.55
C ASP A 23 14.03 -0.11 3.15
N VAL A 24 14.24 -1.35 2.72
CA VAL A 24 15.53 -1.88 2.26
C VAL A 24 15.69 -1.79 0.73
N GLU A 25 14.68 -1.33 0.01
CA GLU A 25 14.69 -1.15 -1.45
C GLU A 25 14.14 0.25 -1.83
N PRO A 26 14.81 1.34 -1.41
CA PRO A 26 14.31 2.69 -1.60
C PRO A 26 14.09 3.09 -3.07
N ASP A 27 14.84 2.48 -4.00
CA ASP A 27 14.66 2.68 -5.43
C ASP A 27 13.32 2.13 -5.94
N VAL A 28 12.79 1.06 -5.33
CA VAL A 28 11.45 0.54 -5.68
C VAL A 28 10.39 1.49 -5.14
N THR A 29 10.55 1.97 -3.90
CA THR A 29 9.64 2.96 -3.30
C THR A 29 9.59 4.25 -4.11
N ALA A 30 10.73 4.75 -4.60
CA ALA A 30 10.79 5.92 -5.47
C ALA A 30 10.01 5.72 -6.78
N GLN A 31 10.09 4.54 -7.39
CA GLN A 31 9.31 4.21 -8.59
C GLN A 31 7.81 4.12 -8.30
N VAL A 32 7.43 3.59 -7.14
CA VAL A 32 6.02 3.57 -6.72
C VAL A 32 5.51 5.00 -6.53
N ILE A 33 6.29 5.88 -5.91
CA ILE A 33 5.95 7.30 -5.78
C ILE A 33 5.73 7.92 -7.16
N GLU A 34 6.68 7.77 -8.09
CA GLU A 34 6.56 8.29 -9.47
C GLU A 34 5.27 7.84 -10.16
N VAL A 35 4.93 6.55 -10.03
CA VAL A 35 3.68 6.01 -10.60
C VAL A 35 2.45 6.66 -9.95
N LEU A 36 2.42 6.79 -8.61
CA LEU A 36 1.30 7.42 -7.90
C LEU A 36 1.16 8.90 -8.25
N GLU A 37 2.26 9.63 -8.40
CA GLU A 37 2.28 11.03 -8.83
C GLU A 37 1.65 11.18 -10.23
N GLY A 38 2.06 10.33 -11.19
CA GLY A 38 1.48 10.31 -12.54
C GLY A 38 -0.01 10.02 -12.53
N VAL A 39 -0.47 9.07 -11.71
CA VAL A 39 -1.91 8.77 -11.56
C VAL A 39 -2.66 9.97 -10.94
N ALA A 40 -2.09 10.61 -9.92
CA ALA A 40 -2.69 11.77 -9.25
C ALA A 40 -2.81 12.99 -10.19
N ASP A 41 -1.86 13.15 -11.12
CA ASP A 41 -1.87 14.19 -12.15
C ASP A 41 -2.77 13.87 -13.36
N GLY A 42 -3.42 12.71 -13.38
CA GLY A 42 -4.19 12.25 -14.53
C GLY A 42 -3.33 11.92 -15.76
N LYS A 43 -2.03 11.69 -15.56
CA LYS A 43 -1.05 11.30 -16.58
C LYS A 43 -0.36 10.00 -16.17
N PRO A 44 -1.11 8.88 -16.03
CA PRO A 44 -0.49 7.61 -15.69
C PRO A 44 0.48 7.18 -16.80
N ALA A 45 1.53 6.45 -16.43
CA ALA A 45 2.51 5.85 -17.33
C ALA A 45 2.15 4.37 -17.60
N PRO A 46 1.21 4.06 -18.53
CA PRO A 46 0.70 2.70 -18.75
C PRO A 46 1.78 1.70 -19.14
N GLU A 47 2.89 2.14 -19.73
CA GLU A 47 4.05 1.31 -20.07
C GLU A 47 4.69 0.62 -18.85
N ARG A 48 4.56 1.21 -17.66
CA ARG A 48 5.01 0.64 -16.38
C ARG A 48 4.16 -0.55 -15.92
N PHE A 49 2.98 -0.74 -16.50
CA PHE A 49 2.00 -1.75 -16.11
C PHE A 49 1.93 -2.88 -17.13
N THR A 50 1.73 -4.11 -16.69
CA THR A 50 1.32 -5.19 -17.60
C THR A 50 -0.07 -4.92 -18.17
N GLU A 51 -0.48 -5.68 -19.20
CA GLU A 51 -1.84 -5.60 -19.74
C GLU A 51 -2.91 -5.84 -18.66
N ARG A 52 -2.63 -6.71 -17.68
CA ARG A 52 -3.49 -6.87 -16.51
C ARG A 52 -3.42 -5.64 -15.60
N GLY A 53 -2.21 -5.14 -15.34
CA GLY A 53 -2.00 -3.99 -14.46
C GLY A 53 -2.69 -2.71 -14.93
N THR A 54 -2.77 -2.46 -16.25
CA THR A 54 -3.42 -1.25 -16.79
C THR A 54 -4.90 -1.17 -16.46
N SER A 55 -5.59 -2.31 -16.23
CA SER A 55 -6.99 -2.31 -15.79
C SER A 55 -7.21 -1.58 -14.46
N TYR A 56 -6.19 -1.54 -13.58
CA TYR A 56 -6.25 -0.82 -12.32
C TYR A 56 -6.20 0.70 -12.48
N LEU A 57 -5.67 1.20 -13.60
CA LEU A 57 -5.67 2.63 -13.92
C LEU A 57 -7.06 3.14 -14.32
N ALA A 58 -7.94 2.26 -14.79
CA ALA A 58 -9.28 2.60 -15.26
C ALA A 58 -10.32 2.67 -14.13
N VAL A 59 -9.92 2.46 -12.87
CA VAL A 59 -10.83 2.51 -11.71
C VAL A 59 -11.42 3.92 -11.58
N PRO A 60 -12.77 4.08 -11.64
CA PRO A 60 -13.40 5.38 -11.51
C PRO A 60 -13.05 6.06 -10.18
N GLY A 61 -12.70 7.34 -10.24
CA GLY A 61 -12.36 8.11 -9.04
C GLY A 61 -10.99 7.79 -8.44
N LEU A 62 -10.13 7.03 -9.13
CA LEU A 62 -8.78 6.71 -8.67
C LEU A 62 -7.95 7.95 -8.28
N PRO A 63 -7.90 9.06 -9.07
CA PRO A 63 -7.23 10.28 -8.62
C PRO A 63 -7.87 10.92 -7.39
N ALA A 64 -9.19 10.80 -7.22
CA ALA A 64 -9.91 11.36 -6.09
C ALA A 64 -9.54 10.68 -4.76
N LEU A 65 -9.20 9.38 -4.79
CA LEU A 65 -8.70 8.65 -3.61
C LEU A 65 -7.39 9.25 -3.06
N MET A 66 -6.65 10.00 -3.88
CA MET A 66 -5.36 10.59 -3.50
C MET A 66 -5.44 12.10 -3.18
N LYS A 67 -6.62 12.73 -3.31
CA LYS A 67 -6.80 14.19 -3.16
C LYS A 67 -6.40 14.75 -1.78
N GLY A 68 -6.27 13.89 -0.77
CA GLY A 68 -5.86 14.25 0.59
C GLY A 68 -4.41 13.94 0.94
N CYS A 69 -3.63 13.40 0.02
CA CYS A 69 -2.26 13.00 0.27
C CYS A 69 -1.31 14.18 0.09
N SER A 70 -0.33 14.32 0.99
CA SER A 70 0.76 15.28 0.77
C SER A 70 1.58 14.87 -0.45
N ARG A 71 1.97 15.85 -1.27
CA ARG A 71 2.84 15.65 -2.44
C ARG A 71 4.21 16.31 -2.19
N PRO A 72 5.35 15.65 -2.50
CA PRO A 72 5.43 14.28 -3.00
C PRO A 72 4.89 13.25 -2.00
N PHE A 73 4.36 12.13 -2.49
CA PHE A 73 3.84 11.07 -1.63
C PHE A 73 4.91 10.61 -0.63
N ALA A 74 4.61 10.70 0.67
CA ALA A 74 5.40 10.11 1.73
C ALA A 74 4.86 8.71 2.04
N LEU A 75 5.61 7.67 1.63
CA LEU A 75 5.22 6.27 1.80
C LEU A 75 5.94 5.64 2.99
N GLU A 76 5.18 4.97 3.85
CA GLU A 76 5.69 4.04 4.86
C GLU A 76 5.49 2.62 4.35
N LEU A 77 6.56 1.83 4.25
CA LEU A 77 6.45 0.42 3.87
C LEU A 77 5.85 -0.37 5.04
N LEU A 78 4.76 -1.09 4.79
CA LEU A 78 4.07 -1.92 5.78
C LEU A 78 4.39 -3.41 5.61
N SER A 79 4.58 -3.85 4.38
CA SER A 79 4.89 -5.24 4.06
C SER A 79 5.66 -5.34 2.76
N ARG A 80 6.61 -6.27 2.72
CA ARG A 80 7.36 -6.66 1.54
C ARG A 80 7.42 -8.18 1.50
N ASN A 81 7.01 -8.77 0.39
CA ASN A 81 7.10 -10.20 0.16
C ASN A 81 7.69 -10.48 -1.23
N VAL A 82 8.59 -11.46 -1.31
CA VAL A 82 9.20 -11.94 -2.55
C VAL A 82 8.79 -13.39 -2.73
N ASN A 83 7.88 -13.64 -3.67
CA ASN A 83 7.35 -14.97 -3.96
C ASN A 83 7.88 -15.43 -5.32
N GLY A 84 9.03 -16.11 -5.30
CA GLY A 84 9.73 -16.46 -6.54
C GLY A 84 10.21 -15.21 -7.26
N GLU A 85 9.64 -14.92 -8.43
CA GLU A 85 9.98 -13.73 -9.22
C GLU A 85 9.04 -12.53 -8.97
N ASP A 86 7.92 -12.76 -8.27
CA ASP A 86 6.96 -11.70 -7.95
C ASP A 86 7.38 -10.97 -6.68
N ARG A 87 7.22 -9.64 -6.70
CA ARG A 87 7.53 -8.77 -5.55
C ARG A 87 6.28 -7.99 -5.18
N LEU A 88 5.82 -8.19 -3.96
CA LEU A 88 4.59 -7.62 -3.44
C LEU A 88 4.96 -6.63 -2.34
N TYR A 89 4.43 -5.42 -2.45
CA TYR A 89 4.65 -4.35 -1.50
C TYR A 89 3.32 -3.78 -1.04
N VAL A 90 3.23 -3.48 0.25
CA VAL A 90 2.12 -2.73 0.82
C VAL A 90 2.69 -1.49 1.48
N TYR A 91 2.21 -0.32 1.07
CA TYR A 91 2.58 0.96 1.63
C TYR A 91 1.40 1.62 2.32
N ARG A 92 1.70 2.54 3.21
CA ARG A 92 0.80 3.56 3.74
C ARG A 92 1.25 4.91 3.23
N ALA A 93 0.34 5.67 2.61
CA ALA A 93 0.50 7.10 2.40
C ALA A 93 -0.26 7.87 3.48
N LYS A 94 0.40 8.87 4.08
CA LYS A 94 -0.23 9.77 5.05
C LYS A 94 -1.12 10.78 4.32
N CYS A 95 -2.40 10.47 4.26
CA CYS A 95 -3.42 11.30 3.62
C CYS A 95 -4.46 11.75 4.66
N GLN A 96 -5.13 12.87 4.39
CA GLN A 96 -6.22 13.42 5.21
C GLN A 96 -7.55 13.26 4.47
N PRO A 97 -8.66 12.91 5.15
CA PRO A 97 -8.79 12.66 6.59
C PRO A 97 -8.36 11.26 7.03
N GLN A 98 -8.03 10.38 6.08
CA GLN A 98 -7.70 8.97 6.33
C GLN A 98 -6.45 8.59 5.54
N ALA A 99 -5.56 7.83 6.18
CA ALA A 99 -4.40 7.27 5.51
C ALA A 99 -4.82 6.31 4.39
N LEU A 100 -3.98 6.20 3.37
CA LEU A 100 -4.26 5.39 2.19
C LEU A 100 -3.32 4.19 2.16
N ARG A 101 -3.89 2.98 2.15
CA ARG A 101 -3.15 1.74 1.93
C ARG A 101 -3.01 1.50 0.43
N ILE A 102 -1.78 1.27 -0.01
CA ILE A 102 -1.42 1.06 -1.40
C ILE A 102 -0.79 -0.32 -1.52
N ALA A 103 -1.36 -1.22 -2.32
CA ALA A 103 -0.77 -2.52 -2.63
C ALA A 103 -0.26 -2.52 -4.07
N VAL A 104 1.01 -2.92 -4.25
CA VAL A 104 1.67 -2.96 -5.56
C VAL A 104 2.37 -4.30 -5.73
N ASP A 105 2.07 -4.98 -6.83
CA ASP A 105 2.71 -6.24 -7.19
C ASP A 105 3.50 -6.05 -8.49
N PHE A 106 4.79 -6.36 -8.47
CA PHE A 106 5.68 -6.37 -9.63
C PHE A 106 5.93 -7.79 -10.10
N ASN A 107 5.96 -7.97 -11.42
CA ASN A 107 6.39 -9.23 -12.03
C ASN A 107 7.92 -9.26 -12.21
N LYS A 108 8.42 -10.39 -12.74
CA LYS A 108 9.83 -10.60 -13.07
C LYS A 108 10.48 -9.56 -13.98
N ALA A 109 9.69 -8.87 -14.80
CA ALA A 109 10.15 -7.83 -15.72
C ALA A 109 10.06 -6.42 -15.12
N ALA A 110 9.89 -6.32 -13.79
CA ALA A 110 9.70 -5.08 -13.05
C ALA A 110 8.49 -4.25 -13.55
N ARG A 111 7.47 -4.91 -14.11
CA ARG A 111 6.21 -4.27 -14.51
C ARG A 111 5.14 -4.51 -13.46
N ILE A 112 4.30 -3.50 -13.25
CA ILE A 112 3.21 -3.55 -12.27
C ILE A 112 2.10 -4.46 -12.79
N ASN A 113 1.85 -5.56 -12.09
CA ASN A 113 0.73 -6.47 -12.32
C ASN A 113 -0.55 -6.02 -11.62
N ARG A 114 -0.42 -5.30 -10.50
CA ARG A 114 -1.52 -4.86 -9.65
C ARG A 114 -1.16 -3.56 -8.94
N LEU A 115 -2.11 -2.63 -8.91
CA LEU A 115 -2.05 -1.38 -8.14
C LEU A 115 -3.42 -1.16 -7.50
N GLU A 116 -3.51 -1.35 -6.19
CA GLU A 116 -4.76 -1.15 -5.45
C GLU A 116 -4.60 -0.08 -4.39
N LEU A 117 -5.53 0.86 -4.36
CA LEU A 117 -5.60 1.95 -3.40
C LEU A 117 -6.88 1.77 -2.58
N ALA A 118 -6.75 1.74 -1.27
CA ALA A 118 -7.89 1.63 -0.36
C ALA A 118 -7.64 2.48 0.89
N PRO A 119 -8.67 3.11 1.47
CA PRO A 119 -8.51 3.74 2.78
C PRO A 119 -8.04 2.72 3.81
N GLU A 120 -7.09 3.13 4.66
CA GLU A 120 -6.55 2.28 5.70
C GLU A 120 -7.55 2.14 6.85
N ARG A 121 -7.84 0.89 7.26
CA ARG A 121 -8.82 0.56 8.30
C ARG A 121 -8.17 0.33 9.66
#